data_AF-A0A1H2Y4K6-F1
#
_entry.id   AF-A0A1H2Y4K6-F1
#
_cell.length_a   1.000
_cell.length_b   1.000
_cell.length_c   1.000
_cell.angle_alpha   90.00
_cell.angle_beta   90.00
_cell.angle_gamma   90.00
#
_symmetry.space_group_name_H-M   'P 1'
#
loop_
_entity.id
_entity.type
_entity.pdbx_description
1 polymer ?
#
loop_
_entity_poly.entity_id
_entity_poly.type
_entity_poly.pdbx_seq_one_letter_code
_entity_poly.pdbx_strand_id
1 'polypeptide(L)'
;MKLTDSIIKAAKPKDKPYSLADGQGLVLYIQPSGAKWWRYRYRINATAKMLSLGIYPDVTLKEARNQHVRFKELLAKGIDPSLYRQEQKQKEAIAAKNSFESVARQWWNHWKHGKTERHAGYTIRRLETDVFPIIGSKSI
;
A
#
# COMPACT_ATOMS: atom_id res chain seq x y z
N MET A 1 -0.10 -23.51 17.18
CA MET A 1 0.07 -22.53 18.28
C MET A 1 -0.11 -21.14 17.68
N LYS A 2 -0.94 -20.27 18.28
CA LYS A 2 -1.03 -18.86 17.83
C LYS A 2 0.20 -18.10 18.31
N LEU A 3 0.64 -17.10 17.56
CA LEU A 3 1.75 -16.24 17.96
C LEU A 3 1.32 -15.26 19.06
N THR A 4 2.29 -14.90 19.88
CA THR A 4 2.22 -13.81 20.85
C THR A 4 3.42 -12.90 20.64
N ASP A 5 3.33 -11.64 21.08
CA ASP A 5 4.43 -10.69 20.93
C ASP A 5 5.72 -11.17 21.61
N SER A 6 5.61 -11.90 22.73
CA SER A 6 6.76 -12.51 23.40
C SER A 6 7.46 -13.56 22.51
N ILE A 7 6.70 -14.43 21.85
CA ILE A 7 7.24 -15.42 20.91
C ILE A 7 7.91 -14.73 19.72
N ILE A 8 7.28 -13.68 19.20
CA ILE A 8 7.79 -12.91 18.06
C ILE A 8 9.10 -12.21 18.42
N LYS A 9 9.17 -11.58 19.58
CA LYS A 9 10.39 -10.91 20.07
C LYS A 9 11.52 -11.92 20.31
N ALA A 10 11.22 -13.07 20.93
CA ALA A 10 12.20 -14.12 21.21
C ALA A 10 12.72 -14.84 19.95
N ALA A 11 12.01 -14.73 18.82
CA ALA A 11 12.41 -15.38 17.58
C ALA A 11 13.70 -14.77 17.00
N LYS A 12 14.76 -15.58 16.92
CA LYS A 12 16.09 -15.21 16.42
C LYS A 12 16.28 -15.62 14.96
N PRO A 13 17.01 -14.82 14.16
CA PRO A 13 17.41 -15.24 12.82
C PRO A 13 18.21 -16.56 12.85
N LYS A 14 18.15 -17.28 11.73
CA LYS A 14 18.88 -18.53 11.48
C LYS A 14 19.56 -18.44 10.11
N ASP A 15 20.45 -19.38 9.80
CA ASP A 15 21.17 -19.44 8.52
C ASP A 15 20.25 -19.50 7.30
N LYS A 16 19.05 -20.07 7.47
CA LYS A 16 18.02 -20.16 6.43
C LYS A 16 16.72 -19.49 6.89
N PRO A 17 15.98 -18.85 5.98
CA PRO A 17 14.67 -18.29 6.31
C PRO A 17 13.73 -19.36 6.85
N TYR A 18 12.93 -19.01 7.86
CA TYR A 18 11.94 -19.92 8.42
C TYR A 18 10.65 -19.17 8.78
N SER A 19 9.57 -19.91 9.01
CA SER A 19 8.27 -19.32 9.32
C SER A 19 7.69 -19.82 10.63
N LEU A 20 7.16 -18.89 11.42
CA LEU A 20 6.33 -19.18 12.59
C LEU A 20 4.86 -18.97 12.20
N ALA A 21 4.02 -19.99 12.39
CA ALA A 21 2.62 -19.91 12.01
C ALA A 21 1.78 -19.24 13.11
N ASP A 22 0.94 -18.27 12.74
CA ASP A 22 -0.13 -17.76 13.61
C ASP A 22 -1.44 -18.56 13.42
N GLY A 23 -1.64 -19.11 12.22
CA GLY A 23 -2.77 -19.97 11.87
C GLY A 23 -3.47 -19.50 10.59
N GLN A 24 -4.27 -20.39 9.98
CA GLN A 24 -5.09 -20.07 8.79
C GLN A 24 -4.29 -19.41 7.63
N GLY A 25 -3.03 -19.81 7.48
CA GLY A 25 -2.13 -19.26 6.46
C GLY A 25 -1.37 -17.99 6.87
N LEU A 26 -1.72 -17.31 7.96
CA LEU A 26 -0.92 -16.22 8.51
C LEU A 26 0.36 -16.76 9.15
N VAL A 27 1.50 -16.24 8.73
CA VAL A 27 2.82 -16.61 9.24
C VAL A 27 3.69 -15.37 9.42
N LEU A 28 4.59 -15.44 10.40
CA LEU A 28 5.75 -14.56 10.50
C LEU A 28 6.94 -15.24 9.82
N TYR A 29 7.44 -14.65 8.76
CA TYR A 29 8.58 -15.13 7.98
C TYR A 29 9.85 -14.40 8.42
N ILE A 30 10.80 -15.14 8.95
CA ILE A 30 12.02 -14.62 9.57
C ILE A 30 13.17 -14.85 8.61
N GLN A 31 13.81 -13.75 8.21
CA GLN A 31 14.98 -13.75 7.33
C GLN A 31 16.28 -13.96 8.12
N PRO A 32 17.34 -14.50 7.49
CA PRO A 32 18.68 -14.55 8.09
C PRO A 32 19.20 -13.17 8.52
N SER A 33 18.77 -12.10 7.84
CA SER A 33 19.09 -10.72 8.21
C SER A 33 18.43 -10.24 9.51
N GLY A 34 17.53 -11.04 10.10
CA GLY A 34 16.74 -10.65 11.27
C GLY A 34 15.42 -9.95 10.93
N ALA A 35 15.17 -9.60 9.67
CA ALA A 35 13.91 -9.01 9.25
C ALA A 35 12.74 -9.99 9.46
N LYS A 36 11.63 -9.49 10.01
CA LYS A 36 10.45 -10.28 10.37
C LYS A 36 9.26 -9.82 9.53
N TRP A 37 8.84 -10.64 8.58
CA TRP A 37 7.82 -10.28 7.60
C TRP A 37 6.50 -10.99 7.87
N TRP A 38 5.41 -10.24 7.94
CA TRP A 38 4.09 -10.83 7.94
C TRP A 38 3.74 -11.33 6.54
N ARG A 39 3.38 -12.61 6.44
CA ARG A 39 3.02 -13.25 5.18
C ARG A 39 1.70 -14.00 5.34
N TYR A 40 0.85 -13.92 4.33
CA TYR A 40 -0.36 -14.73 4.22
C TYR A 40 -0.22 -15.73 3.08
N ARG A 41 -0.17 -17.01 3.43
CA ARG A 41 -0.18 -18.13 2.49
C ARG A 41 -1.62 -18.54 2.20
N TYR A 42 -1.98 -18.57 0.93
CA TYR A 42 -3.32 -18.96 0.50
C TYR A 42 -3.27 -19.70 -0.84
N ARG A 43 -4.41 -20.31 -1.22
CA ARG A 43 -4.60 -20.92 -2.53
C ARG A 43 -5.82 -20.31 -3.20
N ILE A 44 -5.71 -20.06 -4.50
CA ILE A 44 -6.81 -19.65 -5.36
C ILE A 44 -6.59 -20.28 -6.73
N ASN A 45 -7.63 -20.80 -7.38
CA ASN A 45 -7.54 -21.45 -8.70
C ASN A 45 -6.41 -22.51 -8.75
N ALA A 46 -6.38 -23.41 -7.76
CA ALA A 46 -5.34 -24.43 -7.55
C ALA A 46 -3.89 -23.92 -7.39
N THR A 47 -3.68 -22.60 -7.38
CA THR A 47 -2.35 -21.98 -7.30
C THR A 47 -2.04 -21.53 -5.88
N ALA A 48 -0.88 -21.93 -5.35
CA ALA A 48 -0.40 -21.44 -4.07
C ALA A 48 0.25 -20.06 -4.22
N LYS A 49 -0.18 -19.11 -3.39
CA LYS A 49 0.32 -17.73 -3.39
C LYS A 49 0.69 -17.27 -1.97
N MET A 50 1.54 -16.25 -1.90
CA MET A 50 1.96 -15.64 -0.65
C MET A 50 1.89 -14.12 -0.73
N LEU A 51 1.02 -13.52 0.07
CA LEU A 51 0.84 -12.06 0.15
C LEU A 51 1.68 -11.48 1.29
N SER A 52 2.37 -10.36 1.04
CA SER A 52 3.03 -9.58 2.10
C SER A 52 2.00 -8.81 2.92
N LEU A 53 2.06 -8.80 4.25
CA LEU A 53 1.17 -8.00 5.09
C LEU A 53 1.93 -6.90 5.87
N GLY A 54 3.23 -6.74 5.58
CA GLY A 54 4.10 -5.76 6.23
C GLY A 54 5.23 -6.39 7.01
N ILE A 55 5.94 -5.57 7.77
CA ILE A 55 7.18 -5.92 8.48
C ILE A 55 6.98 -5.60 9.95
N TYR A 56 7.39 -6.49 10.84
CA TYR A 56 7.41 -6.24 12.28
C TYR A 56 8.70 -5.48 12.65
N PRO A 57 8.67 -4.47 13.54
CA PRO A 57 7.54 -4.07 14.39
C PRO A 57 6.57 -3.04 13.78
N ASP A 58 6.86 -2.46 12.62
CA ASP A 58 6.04 -1.42 11.98
C ASP A 58 4.57 -1.85 11.77
N VAL A 59 4.37 -3.13 11.49
CA VAL A 59 3.07 -3.79 11.54
C VAL A 59 3.05 -4.74 12.74
N THR A 60 2.19 -4.42 13.69
CA THR A 60 1.97 -5.21 14.90
C THR A 60 1.26 -6.53 14.59
N LEU A 61 1.33 -7.49 15.52
CA LEU A 61 0.58 -8.76 15.40
C LEU A 61 -0.93 -8.52 15.22
N LYS A 62 -1.49 -7.53 15.93
CA LYS A 62 -2.91 -7.16 15.83
C LYS A 62 -3.25 -6.65 14.42
N GLU A 63 -2.44 -5.76 13.87
CA GLU A 63 -2.65 -5.23 12.53
C GLU A 63 -2.50 -6.31 11.46
N ALA A 64 -1.49 -7.19 11.60
CA ALA A 64 -1.31 -8.32 10.69
C ALA A 64 -2.53 -9.26 10.70
N ARG A 65 -3.11 -9.55 11.88
CA ARG A 65 -4.36 -10.32 12.00
C ARG A 65 -5.55 -9.61 11.36
N ASN A 66 -5.70 -8.31 11.58
CA ASN A 66 -6.77 -7.52 10.98
C ASN A 66 -6.69 -7.51 9.45
N GLN A 67 -5.49 -7.32 8.90
CA GLN A 67 -5.27 -7.40 7.45
C GLN A 67 -5.53 -8.82 6.91
N HIS A 68 -5.08 -9.85 7.64
CA HIS A 68 -5.33 -11.24 7.28
C HIS A 68 -6.82 -11.55 7.17
N VAL A 69 -7.62 -11.13 8.15
CA VAL A 69 -9.09 -11.30 8.12
C VAL A 69 -9.70 -10.65 6.88
N ARG A 70 -9.34 -9.38 6.59
CA ARG A 70 -9.83 -8.66 5.39
C ARG A 70 -9.49 -9.40 4.09
N PHE A 71 -8.25 -9.86 3.94
CA PHE A 71 -7.85 -10.60 2.72
C PHE A 71 -8.45 -12.01 2.67
N LYS A 72 -8.71 -12.64 3.81
CA LYS A 72 -9.40 -13.93 3.88
C LYS A 72 -10.86 -13.79 3.44
N GLU A 73 -11.55 -12.71 3.82
CA GLU A 73 -12.91 -12.41 3.37
C GLU A 73 -12.97 -12.19 1.86
N LEU A 74 -12.00 -11.47 1.29
CA LEU A 74 -11.87 -11.32 -0.17
C LEU A 74 -11.69 -12.66 -0.87
N LEU A 75 -10.80 -13.50 -0.34
CA LEU A 75 -10.55 -14.83 -0.89
C LEU A 75 -11.81 -15.72 -0.83
N ALA A 76 -12.59 -15.64 0.24
CA ALA A 76 -13.85 -16.37 0.37
C ALA A 76 -14.90 -15.95 -0.68
N LYS A 77 -14.81 -14.72 -1.19
CA LYS A 77 -15.62 -14.20 -2.31
C LYS A 77 -15.03 -14.55 -3.68
N GLY A 78 -13.98 -15.36 -3.75
CA GLY A 78 -13.28 -15.71 -4.99
C GLY A 78 -12.40 -14.58 -5.56
N ILE A 79 -12.19 -13.49 -4.80
CA ILE A 79 -11.34 -12.37 -5.23
C ILE A 79 -9.90 -12.67 -4.80
N ASP A 80 -8.96 -12.62 -5.75
CA ASP A 80 -7.54 -12.77 -5.45
C ASP A 80 -7.02 -11.57 -4.62
N PRO A 81 -6.57 -11.77 -3.38
CA PRO A 81 -6.04 -10.70 -2.53
C PRO A 81 -4.87 -9.91 -3.14
N SER A 82 -4.04 -10.57 -3.96
CA SER A 82 -2.89 -9.94 -4.62
C SER A 82 -3.33 -9.00 -5.74
N LEU A 83 -4.28 -9.44 -6.57
CA LEU A 83 -4.86 -8.61 -7.63
C LEU A 83 -5.64 -7.45 -7.04
N TYR A 84 -6.47 -7.69 -6.02
CA TYR A 84 -7.19 -6.62 -5.33
C TYR A 84 -6.25 -5.51 -4.85
N ARG A 85 -5.12 -5.87 -4.22
CA ARG A 85 -4.15 -4.87 -3.78
C ARG A 85 -3.52 -4.11 -4.94
N GLN A 86 -3.19 -4.81 -6.02
CA GLN A 86 -2.63 -4.17 -7.22
C GLN A 86 -3.62 -3.17 -7.82
N GLU A 87 -4.89 -3.54 -7.92
CA GLU A 87 -5.96 -2.65 -8.39
C GLU A 87 -6.15 -1.44 -7.49
N GLN A 88 -6.12 -1.59 -6.16
CA GLN A 88 -6.21 -0.45 -5.24
C GLN A 88 -5.02 0.50 -5.45
N LYS A 89 -3.79 -0.02 -5.56
CA LYS A 89 -2.61 0.79 -5.84
C LYS A 89 -2.69 1.50 -7.19
N GLN A 90 -3.25 0.83 -8.20
CA GLN A 90 -3.47 1.44 -9.52
C GLN A 90 -4.54 2.53 -9.45
N LYS A 91 -5.65 2.30 -8.74
CA LYS A 91 -6.69 3.31 -8.51
C LYS A 91 -6.14 4.53 -7.79
N GLU A 92 -5.33 4.34 -6.76
CA GLU A 92 -4.63 5.42 -6.06
C GLU A 92 -3.68 6.17 -6.99
N ALA A 93 -2.90 5.46 -7.81
CA ALA A 93 -2.00 6.07 -8.78
C ALA A 93 -2.74 6.84 -9.88
N ILE A 94 -3.88 6.32 -10.36
CA ILE A 94 -4.74 7.00 -11.33
C ILE A 94 -5.39 8.21 -10.69
N ALA A 95 -5.92 8.11 -9.47
CA ALA A 95 -6.47 9.23 -8.73
C ALA A 95 -5.42 10.33 -8.49
N ALA A 96 -4.18 9.95 -8.22
CA ALA A 96 -3.07 10.90 -8.11
C ALA A 96 -2.73 11.55 -9.46
N LYS A 97 -2.80 10.80 -10.58
CA LYS A 97 -2.59 11.35 -11.94
C LYS A 97 -3.75 12.22 -12.42
N ASN A 98 -4.98 11.94 -11.97
CA ASN A 98 -6.19 12.69 -12.26
C ASN A 98 -6.56 13.63 -11.10
N SER A 99 -5.57 14.00 -10.29
CA SER A 99 -5.79 14.96 -9.21
C SER A 99 -6.06 16.34 -9.79
N PHE A 100 -6.82 17.17 -9.08
CA PHE A 100 -7.08 18.55 -9.49
C PHE A 100 -5.79 19.29 -9.80
N GLU A 101 -4.74 19.09 -9.00
CA GLU A 101 -3.43 19.67 -9.24
C GLU A 101 -2.83 19.19 -10.56
N SER A 102 -2.85 17.89 -10.84
CA SER A 102 -2.31 17.34 -12.09
C SER A 102 -3.01 17.93 -13.32
N VAL A 103 -4.34 17.98 -13.29
CA VAL A 103 -5.13 18.55 -14.40
C VAL A 103 -4.94 20.07 -14.49
N ALA A 104 -4.89 20.78 -13.36
CA ALA A 104 -4.66 22.23 -13.34
C ALA A 104 -3.28 22.60 -13.88
N ARG A 105 -2.25 21.79 -13.63
CA ARG A 105 -0.90 21.98 -14.21
C ARG A 105 -0.90 21.72 -15.72
N GLN A 106 -1.61 20.69 -16.18
CA GLN A 106 -1.77 20.43 -17.62
C GLN A 106 -2.52 21.58 -18.31
N TRP A 107 -3.63 22.03 -17.71
CA TRP A 107 -4.39 23.19 -18.17
C TRP A 107 -3.50 24.43 -18.22
N TRP A 108 -2.77 24.75 -17.14
CA TRP A 108 -1.92 25.93 -17.08
C TRP A 108 -0.83 25.92 -18.16
N ASN A 109 -0.24 24.76 -18.44
CA ASN A 109 0.77 24.61 -19.49
C ASN A 109 0.23 24.93 -20.89
N HIS A 110 -1.03 24.60 -21.16
CA HIS A 110 -1.70 24.96 -22.41
C HIS A 110 -2.18 26.42 -22.40
N TRP A 111 -2.83 26.84 -21.32
CA TRP A 111 -3.44 28.16 -21.14
C TRP A 111 -2.43 29.32 -21.12
N LYS A 112 -1.20 29.07 -20.66
CA LYS A 112 -0.15 30.10 -20.62
C LYS A 112 0.28 30.60 -22.01
N HIS A 113 -0.03 29.86 -23.08
CA HIS A 113 0.31 30.28 -24.43
C HIS A 113 -0.44 31.57 -24.78
N GLY A 114 0.28 32.59 -25.24
CA GLY A 114 -0.28 33.93 -25.48
C GLY A 114 -0.48 34.79 -24.23
N LYS A 115 0.01 34.35 -23.05
CA LYS A 115 0.08 35.16 -21.83
C LYS A 115 1.52 35.61 -21.57
N THR A 116 1.66 36.74 -20.88
CA THR A 116 2.99 37.17 -20.39
C THR A 116 3.49 36.22 -19.30
N GLU A 117 4.79 35.97 -19.25
CA GLU A 117 5.41 35.10 -18.24
C GLU A 117 5.03 35.49 -16.81
N ARG A 118 4.99 36.80 -16.54
CA ARG A 118 4.56 37.35 -15.25
C ARG A 118 3.14 36.91 -14.89
N HIS A 119 2.19 37.07 -15.82
CA HIS A 119 0.78 36.73 -15.56
C HIS A 119 0.56 35.22 -15.41
N ALA A 120 1.20 34.43 -16.28
CA ALA A 120 1.19 32.97 -16.17
C ALA A 120 1.80 32.51 -14.83
N GLY A 121 2.95 33.07 -14.45
CA GLY A 121 3.64 32.78 -13.19
C GLY A 121 2.80 33.11 -11.95
N TYR A 122 2.12 34.26 -11.91
CA TYR A 122 1.21 34.59 -10.81
C TYR A 122 0.04 33.62 -10.70
N THR A 123 -0.50 33.19 -11.84
CA THR A 123 -1.65 32.28 -11.88
C THR A 123 -1.31 30.93 -11.28
N ILE A 124 -0.19 30.31 -11.68
CA ILE A 124 0.23 29.03 -11.11
C ILE A 124 0.63 29.16 -9.64
N ARG A 125 1.29 30.25 -9.24
CA ARG A 125 1.71 30.46 -7.85
C ARG A 125 0.52 30.56 -6.88
N ARG A 126 -0.58 31.20 -7.29
CA ARG A 126 -1.83 31.23 -6.51
C ARG A 126 -2.45 29.84 -6.38
N LEU A 127 -2.45 29.08 -7.47
CA LEU A 127 -2.91 27.68 -7.42
C LEU A 127 -2.05 26.85 -6.44
N GLU A 128 -0.73 27.00 -6.48
CA GLU A 128 0.21 26.31 -5.58
C GLU A 128 0.08 26.71 -4.12
N THR A 129 -0.19 27.99 -3.86
CA THR A 129 -0.23 28.54 -2.49
C THR A 129 -1.59 28.35 -1.84
N ASP A 130 -2.66 28.57 -2.58
CA ASP A 130 -4.01 28.74 -2.02
C ASP A 130 -4.94 27.56 -2.35
N VAL A 131 -4.74 26.87 -3.47
CA VAL A 131 -5.71 25.89 -4.00
C VAL A 131 -5.22 24.45 -3.86
N PHE A 132 -4.01 24.13 -4.31
CA PHE A 132 -3.43 22.79 -4.26
C PHE A 132 -3.31 22.23 -2.83
N PRO A 133 -2.97 23.02 -1.79
CA PRO A 133 -2.96 22.50 -0.43
C PRO A 133 -4.33 22.01 0.07
N ILE A 134 -5.42 22.56 -0.46
CA ILE A 134 -6.79 22.27 0.01
C ILE A 134 -7.44 21.17 -0.84
N ILE A 135 -7.30 21.24 -2.17
CA ILE A 135 -8.01 20.34 -3.10
C ILE A 135 -7.10 19.69 -4.14
N GLY A 136 -5.80 19.96 -4.14
CA GLY A 136 -4.87 19.51 -5.18
C GLY A 136 -4.80 18.00 -5.34
N SER A 137 -4.87 17.26 -4.23
CA SER A 137 -4.83 15.79 -4.20
C SER A 137 -6.19 15.12 -4.48
N LYS A 138 -7.28 15.88 -4.60
CA LYS A 138 -8.60 15.31 -4.87
C LYS A 138 -8.67 14.85 -6.33
N SER A 139 -9.12 13.62 -6.54
CA SER A 139 -9.43 13.12 -7.88
C SER A 139 -10.59 13.93 -8.45
N ILE A 140 -10.48 14.32 -9.72
CA ILE A 140 -11.53 14.97 -10.50
C ILE A 140 -11.84 14.20 -11.78
#